data_AF-A0A1V6PNY8-F1
#
_entry.id   AF-A0A1V6PNY8-F1
#
_cell.length_a   1.000
_cell.length_b   1.000
_cell.length_c   1.000
_cell.angle_alpha   90.00
_cell.angle_beta   90.00
_cell.angle_gamma   90.00
#
_symmetry.space_group_name_H-M   'P 1'
#
loop_
_entity.id
_entity.type
_entity.pdbx_description
1 polymer ?
#
loop_
_entity_poly.entity_id
_entity_poly.type
_entity_poly.pdbx_seq_one_letter_code
_entity_poly.pdbx_strand_id
1 'polypeptide(L)'
;MEAFVNWIEKRTGMRPRSVRPEDLRLVPDANSETGYALFCIRPASESAPSGSQEEESLERIHQVGLQMTVDEYSALGPEIYRYLALYGANDARSRLIVHDKRILGIIHQELDDMVKKHSVLTEAQAILLRTRIVPTIIPGSQESKQLLDLYRQGQISKDDLIIKPVRGGRGQGIKFGDELETSEWKKALDDLQQPGLSSDRTTYVVQRVVKQAEEDLFLDEEIGVQSCQRVGTYYSVGGEFLGLGAWRAILARERVCNMAFGKAWKMGSVLMSHE
;
A
#
# COMPACT_ATOMS: atom_id res chain seq x y z
N MET A 1 -2.82 17.05 -1.99
CA MET A 1 -2.90 17.07 -0.52
C MET A 1 -4.05 17.96 -0.07
N GLU A 2 -4.15 19.16 -0.63
CA GLU A 2 -5.22 20.13 -0.38
C GLU A 2 -6.65 19.57 -0.55
N ALA A 3 -6.92 18.79 -1.60
CA ALA A 3 -8.23 18.13 -1.76
C ALA A 3 -8.61 17.17 -0.61
N PHE A 4 -7.63 16.50 0.00
CA PHE A 4 -7.86 15.63 1.16
C PHE A 4 -8.07 16.46 2.44
N VAL A 5 -7.25 17.49 2.64
CA VAL A 5 -7.39 18.44 3.77
C VAL A 5 -8.78 19.08 3.74
N ASN A 6 -9.21 19.60 2.60
CA ASN A 6 -10.53 20.22 2.41
C ASN A 6 -11.67 19.23 2.64
N TRP A 7 -11.48 17.95 2.28
CA TRP A 7 -12.49 16.92 2.52
C TRP A 7 -12.63 16.57 4.00
N ILE A 8 -11.50 16.42 4.72
CA ILE A 8 -11.53 16.19 6.18
C ILE A 8 -12.15 17.39 6.90
N GLU A 9 -11.76 18.60 6.52
CA GLU A 9 -12.29 19.84 7.10
C GLU A 9 -13.81 19.95 6.91
N LYS A 10 -14.31 19.72 5.68
CA LYS A 10 -15.76 19.69 5.43
C LYS A 10 -16.50 18.63 6.25
N ARG A 11 -15.87 17.48 6.52
CA ARG A 11 -16.51 16.34 7.20
C ARG A 11 -16.43 16.42 8.73
N THR A 12 -15.38 17.03 9.27
CA THR A 12 -15.08 17.03 10.71
C THR A 12 -15.14 18.42 11.35
N GLY A 13 -15.18 19.48 10.54
CA GLY A 13 -14.98 20.85 11.00
C GLY A 13 -13.53 21.16 11.42
N MET A 14 -12.61 20.19 11.34
CA MET A 14 -11.21 20.34 11.73
C MET A 14 -10.31 20.24 10.49
N ARG A 15 -9.40 21.20 10.34
CA ARG A 15 -8.44 21.24 9.23
C ARG A 15 -7.12 20.56 9.62
N PRO A 16 -6.74 19.42 9.00
CA PRO A 16 -5.46 18.78 9.30
C PRO A 16 -4.27 19.66 8.92
N ARG A 17 -3.25 19.72 9.79
CA ARG A 17 -1.97 20.38 9.50
C ARG A 17 -0.95 19.38 8.96
N SER A 18 -0.25 19.75 7.89
CA SER A 18 0.92 19.00 7.43
C SER A 18 2.09 19.34 8.34
N VAL A 19 2.70 18.31 8.92
CA VAL A 19 3.85 18.42 9.83
C VAL A 19 4.98 17.61 9.23
N ARG A 20 6.18 18.20 9.18
CA ARG A 20 7.35 17.47 8.68
C ARG A 20 7.96 16.60 9.78
N PRO A 21 8.60 15.47 9.43
CA PRO A 21 9.29 14.62 10.40
C PRO A 21 10.27 15.39 11.30
N GLU A 22 11.03 16.35 10.74
CA GLU A 22 12.02 17.14 11.48
C GLU A 22 11.42 18.07 12.56
N ASP A 23 10.13 18.40 12.44
CA ASP A 23 9.43 19.27 13.37
C ASP A 23 8.83 18.51 14.56
N LEU A 24 8.91 17.17 14.56
CA LEU A 24 8.37 16.34 15.64
C LEU A 24 9.27 16.40 16.88
N ARG A 25 8.63 16.44 18.05
CA ARG A 25 9.28 16.37 19.36
C ARG A 25 8.54 15.37 20.24
N LEU A 26 9.28 14.51 20.93
CA LEU A 26 8.73 13.73 22.03
C LEU A 26 9.09 14.42 23.34
N VAL A 27 8.07 14.75 24.12
CA VAL A 27 8.22 15.43 25.41
C VAL A 27 7.72 14.48 26.50
N PRO A 28 8.44 14.32 27.62
CA PRO A 28 7.94 13.56 28.76
C PRO A 28 6.55 14.06 29.22
N ASP A 29 5.60 13.14 29.38
CA ASP A 29 4.25 13.43 29.88
C ASP A 29 3.86 12.37 30.91
N ALA A 30 3.84 12.76 32.18
CA ALA A 30 3.51 11.88 33.30
C ALA A 30 2.06 11.37 33.25
N ASN A 31 1.18 12.02 32.48
CA ASN A 31 -0.22 11.63 32.30
C ASN A 31 -0.42 10.71 31.08
N SER A 32 0.63 10.41 30.33
CA SER A 32 0.58 9.50 29.19
C SER A 32 0.92 8.07 29.61
N GLU A 33 0.18 7.09 29.09
CA GLU A 33 0.44 5.65 29.33
C GLU A 33 1.84 5.22 28.90
N THR A 34 2.44 5.94 27.97
CA THR A 34 3.79 5.66 27.43
C THR A 34 4.88 6.47 28.12
N GLY A 35 4.52 7.40 29.01
CA GLY A 35 5.43 8.37 29.64
C GLY A 35 5.86 9.54 28.74
N TYR A 36 5.37 9.59 27.50
CA TYR A 36 5.71 10.65 26.53
C TYR A 36 4.45 11.17 25.83
N ALA A 37 4.52 12.39 25.30
CA ALA A 37 3.54 12.98 24.40
C ALA A 37 4.23 13.49 23.12
N LEU A 38 3.55 13.34 21.99
CA LEU A 38 4.02 13.83 20.70
C LEU A 38 3.62 15.29 20.51
N PHE A 39 4.59 16.10 20.10
CA PHE A 39 4.43 17.50 19.78
C PHE A 39 5.03 17.80 18.42
N CYS A 40 4.70 18.97 17.90
CA CYS A 40 5.39 19.57 16.77
C CYS A 40 5.66 21.05 16.99
N ILE A 41 6.66 21.57 16.30
CA ILE A 41 6.99 23.00 16.32
C ILE A 41 5.84 23.79 15.70
N ARG A 42 5.40 24.85 16.38
CA ARG A 42 4.42 25.82 15.87
C ARG A 42 5.13 26.79 14.89
N PRO A 43 4.55 27.04 13.70
CA PRO A 43 5.10 28.04 12.79
C PRO A 43 5.16 29.43 13.44
N ALA A 44 6.25 30.16 13.19
CA ALA A 44 6.47 31.51 13.75
C ALA A 44 5.40 32.55 13.37
N SER A 45 4.59 32.29 12.34
CA SER A 45 3.46 33.14 11.93
C SER A 45 2.26 33.06 12.88
N GLU A 46 2.22 32.08 13.79
CA GLU A 46 1.14 31.86 14.77
C GLU A 46 1.60 32.05 16.21
N SER A 47 2.88 32.38 16.43
CA SER A 47 3.40 32.76 17.74
C SER A 47 3.09 34.22 18.05
N ALA A 48 2.51 34.49 19.22
CA ALA A 48 2.29 35.84 19.72
C ALA A 48 3.64 36.61 19.84
N PRO A 49 3.67 37.94 19.65
CA PRO A 49 4.88 38.71 19.70
C PRO A 49 5.32 38.90 21.16
N SER A 50 6.07 37.94 21.70
CA SER A 50 6.61 38.01 23.06
C SER A 50 8.12 37.84 23.01
N GLY A 51 8.84 38.92 23.30
CA GLY A 51 10.31 39.00 23.28
C GLY A 51 11.01 38.28 24.43
N SER A 52 10.88 36.95 24.50
CA SER A 52 11.74 36.09 25.31
C SER A 52 12.42 35.07 24.40
N GLN A 53 13.65 34.69 24.74
CA GLN A 53 14.51 33.76 24.00
C GLN A 53 13.73 32.57 23.42
N GLU A 54 14.09 32.21 22.19
CA GLU A 54 13.48 31.20 21.29
C GLU A 54 13.28 29.81 21.95
N GLU A 55 12.35 29.68 22.89
CA GLU A 55 11.76 28.39 23.21
C GLU A 55 10.88 27.99 22.03
N GLU A 56 11.24 26.88 21.36
CA GLU A 56 10.41 26.28 20.32
C GLU A 56 8.97 26.15 20.86
N SER A 57 8.04 26.95 20.35
CA SER A 57 6.64 26.87 20.76
C SER A 57 6.09 25.52 20.29
N LEU A 58 5.84 24.60 21.21
CA LEU A 58 5.35 23.26 20.89
C LEU A 58 3.82 23.18 20.90
N GLU A 59 3.26 22.47 19.93
CA GLU A 59 1.85 22.11 19.86
C GLU A 59 1.67 20.59 19.97
N ARG A 60 0.80 20.14 20.88
CA ARG A 60 0.54 18.71 21.11
C ARG A 60 -0.19 18.11 19.92
N ILE A 61 0.28 16.96 19.46
CA ILE A 61 -0.36 16.16 18.43
C ILE A 61 -1.24 15.10 19.10
N HIS A 62 -2.53 15.10 18.77
CA HIS A 62 -3.51 14.15 19.31
C HIS A 62 -3.82 12.98 18.37
N GLN A 63 -3.72 13.19 17.05
CA GLN A 63 -3.97 12.18 16.03
C GLN A 63 -3.06 12.43 14.81
N VAL A 64 -2.64 11.36 14.14
CA VAL A 64 -1.78 11.45 12.95
C VAL A 64 -2.30 10.62 11.78
N GLY A 65 -2.28 11.23 10.59
CA GLY A 65 -2.35 10.53 9.32
C GLY A 65 -0.95 10.46 8.72
N LEU A 66 -0.38 9.26 8.60
CA LEU A 66 1.00 9.10 8.13
C LEU A 66 1.06 9.11 6.60
N GLN A 67 1.60 10.18 6.03
CA GLN A 67 1.90 10.29 4.60
C GLN A 67 3.41 10.49 4.37
N MET A 68 4.21 9.49 4.74
CA MET A 68 5.67 9.51 4.59
C MET A 68 6.13 8.52 3.50
N THR A 69 7.26 8.80 2.87
CA THR A 69 8.05 7.92 1.98
C THR A 69 8.87 6.93 2.80
N VAL A 70 9.42 5.88 2.16
CA VAL A 70 10.26 4.89 2.86
C VAL A 70 11.50 5.54 3.47
N ASP A 71 12.07 6.53 2.80
CA ASP A 71 13.27 7.24 3.26
C ASP A 71 12.95 8.11 4.48
N GLU A 72 11.83 8.83 4.47
CA GLU A 72 11.36 9.61 5.63
C GLU A 72 11.10 8.72 6.85
N TYR A 73 10.54 7.52 6.66
CA TYR A 73 10.41 6.55 7.76
C TYR A 73 11.76 6.11 8.31
N SER A 74 12.76 5.96 7.45
CA SER A 74 14.09 5.49 7.84
C SER A 74 14.90 6.57 8.56
N ALA A 75 14.55 7.84 8.36
CA ALA A 75 15.20 8.99 8.99
C ALA A 75 14.63 9.32 10.40
N LEU A 76 13.48 8.74 10.77
CA LEU A 76 12.87 8.98 12.08
C LEU A 76 13.66 8.31 13.21
N GLY A 77 13.79 9.03 14.34
CA GLY A 77 14.27 8.46 15.59
C GLY A 77 13.42 7.25 16.03
N PRO A 78 14.04 6.14 16.53
CA PRO A 78 13.30 4.95 16.95
C PRO A 78 12.18 5.22 17.96
N GLU A 79 12.39 6.18 18.85
CA GLU A 79 11.42 6.64 19.84
C GLU A 79 10.19 7.29 19.18
N ILE A 80 10.38 8.17 18.19
CA ILE A 80 9.28 8.79 17.44
C ILE A 80 8.52 7.71 16.67
N TYR A 81 9.23 6.76 16.05
CA TYR A 81 8.61 5.67 15.31
C TYR A 81 7.69 4.81 16.19
N ARG A 82 8.15 4.43 17.39
CA ARG A 82 7.35 3.67 18.36
C ARG A 82 6.10 4.44 18.78
N TYR A 83 6.23 5.74 18.98
CA TYR A 83 5.10 6.57 19.37
C TYR A 83 4.08 6.75 18.24
N LEU A 84 4.53 7.05 17.02
CA LEU A 84 3.65 7.15 15.85
C LEU A 84 2.88 5.86 15.57
N ALA A 85 3.45 4.69 15.91
CA ALA A 85 2.77 3.41 15.79
C ALA A 85 1.52 3.28 16.70
N LEU A 86 1.39 4.09 17.75
CA LEU A 86 0.23 4.08 18.67
C LEU A 86 -0.88 5.02 18.24
N TYR A 87 -0.57 6.06 17.47
CA TYR A 87 -1.49 7.16 17.13
C TYR A 87 -1.94 7.19 15.66
N GLY A 88 -1.40 6.28 14.83
CA GLY A 88 -1.75 6.19 13.41
C GLY A 88 -3.06 5.46 13.17
N ALA A 89 -3.94 6.03 12.34
CA ALA A 89 -5.13 5.33 11.82
C ALA A 89 -4.77 4.07 11.01
N ASN A 90 -3.58 4.06 10.40
CA ASN A 90 -2.85 2.86 9.99
C ASN A 90 -1.48 2.94 10.65
N ASP A 91 -1.15 2.02 11.54
CA ASP A 91 0.16 2.01 12.18
C ASP A 91 1.27 1.52 11.24
N ALA A 92 2.50 1.68 11.68
CA ALA A 92 3.71 1.27 10.97
C ALA A 92 3.69 -0.21 10.50
N ARG A 93 3.04 -1.11 11.26
CA ARG A 93 2.92 -2.53 10.91
C ARG A 93 2.03 -2.71 9.70
N SER A 94 0.90 -1.99 9.61
CA SER A 94 0.04 -2.01 8.42
C SER A 94 0.83 -1.62 7.18
N ARG A 95 1.73 -0.64 7.29
CA ARG A 95 2.58 -0.22 6.17
C ARG A 95 3.62 -1.28 5.78
N LEU A 96 4.31 -1.88 6.75
CA LEU A 96 5.28 -2.95 6.50
C LEU A 96 4.62 -4.17 5.85
N ILE A 97 3.44 -4.54 6.35
CA ILE A 97 2.64 -5.66 5.84
C ILE A 97 2.12 -5.36 4.42
N VAL A 98 1.55 -4.16 4.18
CA VAL A 98 0.95 -3.80 2.89
C VAL A 98 1.99 -3.60 1.77
N HIS A 99 3.22 -3.20 2.08
CA HIS A 99 4.26 -3.03 1.08
C HIS A 99 5.06 -4.30 0.77
N ASP A 100 4.89 -5.36 1.55
CA ASP A 100 5.51 -6.66 1.29
C ASP A 100 4.53 -7.59 0.58
N LYS A 101 4.72 -7.78 -0.73
CA LYS A 101 3.80 -8.59 -1.55
C LYS A 101 3.76 -10.06 -1.14
N ARG A 102 4.73 -10.55 -0.35
CA ARG A 102 4.68 -11.92 0.17
C ARG A 102 3.50 -12.12 1.10
N ILE A 103 2.98 -11.07 1.74
CA ILE A 103 1.82 -11.19 2.63
C ILE A 103 0.63 -11.83 1.90
N LEU A 104 0.46 -11.57 0.60
CA LEU A 104 -0.63 -12.14 -0.18
C LEU A 104 -0.53 -13.67 -0.26
N GLY A 105 0.70 -14.21 -0.35
CA GLY A 105 0.93 -15.65 -0.33
C GLY A 105 0.90 -16.24 1.07
N ILE A 106 1.45 -15.52 2.06
CA ILE A 106 1.41 -15.93 3.47
C ILE A 106 -0.04 -16.05 3.95
N ILE A 107 -0.91 -15.09 3.61
CA ILE A 107 -2.34 -15.18 3.95
C ILE A 107 -2.91 -16.51 3.47
N HIS A 108 -2.70 -16.89 2.21
CA HIS A 108 -3.18 -18.17 1.67
C HIS A 108 -2.65 -19.40 2.42
N GLN A 109 -1.38 -19.38 2.82
CA GLN A 109 -0.75 -20.47 3.57
C GLN A 109 -1.30 -20.58 5.01
N GLU A 110 -1.65 -19.44 5.62
CA GLU A 110 -2.08 -19.35 7.01
C GLU A 110 -3.61 -19.42 7.19
N LEU A 111 -4.41 -19.38 6.11
CA LEU A 111 -5.88 -19.31 6.20
C LEU A 111 -6.49 -20.40 7.08
N ASP A 112 -6.02 -21.65 6.96
CA ASP A 112 -6.52 -22.78 7.73
C ASP A 112 -6.24 -22.63 9.23
N ASP A 113 -5.03 -22.19 9.58
CA ASP A 113 -4.62 -21.94 10.97
C ASP A 113 -5.38 -20.73 11.55
N MET A 114 -5.63 -19.69 10.74
CA MET A 114 -6.44 -18.53 11.14
C MET A 114 -7.88 -18.92 11.52
N VAL A 115 -8.44 -19.97 10.92
CA VAL A 115 -9.75 -20.52 11.30
C VAL A 115 -9.63 -21.49 12.47
N LYS A 116 -8.81 -22.54 12.33
CA LYS A 116 -8.83 -23.71 13.22
C LYS A 116 -8.03 -23.51 14.50
N LYS A 117 -6.89 -22.83 14.41
CA LYS A 117 -5.92 -22.71 15.51
C LYS A 117 -6.05 -21.39 16.25
N HIS A 118 -6.22 -20.30 15.51
CA HIS A 118 -6.28 -18.95 16.07
C HIS A 118 -7.70 -18.43 16.24
N SER A 119 -8.68 -19.02 15.53
CA SER A 119 -10.10 -18.63 15.58
C SER A 119 -10.33 -17.13 15.36
N VAL A 120 -9.49 -16.51 14.52
CA VAL A 120 -9.59 -15.09 14.15
C VAL A 120 -10.45 -14.89 12.90
N LEU A 121 -10.70 -15.96 12.13
CA LEU A 121 -11.59 -15.97 10.98
C LEU A 121 -12.62 -17.10 11.09
N THR A 122 -13.80 -16.85 10.54
CA THR A 122 -14.78 -17.90 10.25
C THR A 122 -14.41 -18.62 8.95
N GLU A 123 -14.93 -19.84 8.75
CA GLU A 123 -14.74 -20.60 7.51
C GLU A 123 -15.22 -19.81 6.28
N ALA A 124 -16.37 -19.14 6.38
CA ALA A 124 -16.92 -18.32 5.31
C ALA A 124 -15.98 -17.16 4.94
N GLN A 125 -15.37 -16.49 5.93
CA GLN A 125 -14.38 -15.44 5.69
C GLN A 125 -13.11 -16.01 5.03
N ALA A 126 -12.63 -17.16 5.47
CA ALA A 126 -11.46 -17.80 4.86
C ALA A 126 -11.72 -18.18 3.38
N ILE A 127 -12.90 -18.69 3.05
CA ILE A 127 -13.30 -18.96 1.65
C ILE A 127 -13.31 -17.68 0.81
N LEU A 128 -13.85 -16.58 1.35
CA LEU A 128 -13.83 -15.28 0.66
C LEU A 128 -12.41 -14.80 0.40
N LEU A 129 -11.51 -14.88 1.39
CA LEU A 129 -10.12 -14.50 1.20
C LEU A 129 -9.41 -15.41 0.17
N ARG A 130 -9.63 -16.72 0.24
CA ARG A 130 -9.05 -17.70 -0.69
C ARG A 130 -9.47 -17.46 -2.15
N THR A 131 -10.68 -16.98 -2.37
CA THR A 131 -11.22 -16.76 -3.72
C THR A 131 -10.99 -15.35 -4.25
N ARG A 132 -10.82 -14.37 -3.37
CA ARG A 132 -10.71 -12.94 -3.75
C ARG A 132 -9.30 -12.37 -3.65
N ILE A 133 -8.39 -12.99 -2.88
CA ILE A 133 -6.97 -12.64 -2.90
C ILE A 133 -6.28 -13.43 -4.01
N VAL A 134 -5.59 -12.71 -4.90
CA VAL A 134 -4.84 -13.33 -6.01
C VAL A 134 -3.79 -14.30 -5.44
N PRO A 135 -3.82 -15.59 -5.85
CA PRO A 135 -2.79 -16.55 -5.46
C PRO A 135 -1.40 -16.03 -5.77
N THR A 136 -0.53 -16.05 -4.77
CA THR A 136 0.81 -15.46 -4.84
C THR A 136 1.83 -16.48 -4.38
N ILE A 137 2.72 -16.85 -5.29
CA ILE A 137 3.83 -17.77 -5.01
C ILE A 137 4.98 -16.94 -4.45
N ILE A 138 5.43 -17.31 -3.25
CA ILE A 138 6.45 -16.57 -2.50
C ILE A 138 7.79 -17.31 -2.52
N PRO A 139 8.91 -16.59 -2.33
CA PRO A 139 10.23 -17.20 -2.31
C PRO A 139 10.38 -18.33 -1.27
N GLY A 140 10.94 -19.46 -1.70
CA GLY A 140 11.26 -20.60 -0.85
C GLY A 140 10.04 -21.47 -0.44
N SER A 141 8.85 -21.19 -0.96
CA SER A 141 7.65 -21.94 -0.62
C SER A 141 7.56 -23.29 -1.35
N GLN A 142 6.61 -24.15 -0.95
CA GLN A 142 6.39 -25.40 -1.67
C GLN A 142 5.83 -25.13 -3.07
N GLU A 143 5.00 -24.11 -3.22
CA GLU A 143 4.45 -23.66 -4.49
C GLU A 143 5.54 -23.13 -5.43
N SER A 144 6.62 -22.53 -4.91
CA SER A 144 7.75 -22.09 -5.76
C SER A 144 8.50 -23.27 -6.36
N LYS A 145 8.66 -24.36 -5.60
CA LYS A 145 9.27 -25.60 -6.09
C LYS A 145 8.39 -26.26 -7.15
N GLN A 146 7.09 -26.36 -6.86
CA GLN A 146 6.11 -26.90 -7.81
C GLN A 146 6.08 -26.08 -9.11
N LEU A 147 6.11 -24.75 -9.04
CA LEU A 147 6.15 -23.89 -10.22
C LEU A 147 7.35 -24.19 -11.11
N LEU A 148 8.53 -24.35 -10.51
CA LEU A 148 9.76 -24.66 -11.23
C LEU A 148 9.67 -26.02 -11.94
N ASP A 149 9.13 -27.03 -11.26
CA ASP A 149 8.94 -28.36 -11.83
C ASP A 149 7.93 -28.36 -12.97
N LEU A 150 6.77 -27.71 -12.79
CA LEU A 150 5.75 -27.56 -13.84
C LEU A 150 6.30 -26.82 -15.06
N TYR A 151 7.10 -25.78 -14.85
CA TYR A 151 7.73 -25.03 -15.92
C TYR A 151 8.75 -25.89 -16.69
N ARG A 152 9.59 -26.66 -15.99
CA ARG A 152 10.55 -27.58 -16.61
C ARG A 152 9.87 -28.69 -17.42
N GLN A 153 8.68 -29.12 -16.99
CA GLN A 153 7.86 -30.11 -17.68
C GLN A 153 7.05 -29.51 -18.85
N GLY A 154 7.12 -28.20 -19.08
CA GLY A 154 6.35 -27.53 -20.14
C GLY A 154 4.84 -27.45 -19.88
N GLN A 155 4.40 -27.67 -18.63
CA GLN A 155 2.98 -27.68 -18.27
C GLN A 155 2.43 -26.28 -17.96
N ILE A 156 3.30 -25.31 -17.75
CA ILE A 156 2.93 -23.91 -17.52
C ILE A 156 3.77 -22.99 -18.40
N SER A 157 3.12 -22.04 -19.06
CA SER A 157 3.82 -20.98 -19.81
C SER A 157 4.17 -19.82 -18.87
N LYS A 158 5.34 -19.21 -19.11
CA LYS A 158 5.71 -17.95 -18.46
C LYS A 158 4.76 -16.82 -18.88
N ASP A 159 4.18 -16.91 -20.08
CA ASP A 159 3.39 -15.84 -20.69
C ASP A 159 2.08 -15.56 -19.92
N ASP A 160 1.60 -16.55 -19.15
CA ASP A 160 0.43 -16.41 -18.27
C ASP A 160 0.75 -15.86 -16.88
N LEU A 161 2.02 -15.53 -16.62
CA LEU A 161 2.53 -15.18 -15.30
C LEU A 161 3.14 -13.78 -15.27
N ILE A 162 3.20 -13.21 -14.07
CA ILE A 162 3.86 -11.94 -13.78
C ILE A 162 4.77 -12.10 -12.58
N ILE A 163 5.93 -11.43 -12.61
CA ILE A 163 6.81 -11.28 -11.46
C ILE A 163 6.73 -9.86 -10.92
N LYS A 164 6.71 -9.74 -9.60
CA LYS A 164 6.65 -8.45 -8.90
C LYS A 164 7.72 -8.42 -7.82
N PRO A 165 8.52 -7.36 -7.70
CA PRO A 165 9.45 -7.21 -6.59
C PRO A 165 8.70 -7.35 -5.27
N VAL A 166 9.24 -8.14 -4.33
CA VAL A 166 8.64 -8.40 -3.02
C VAL A 166 8.31 -7.08 -2.33
N ARG A 167 9.27 -6.15 -2.31
CA ARG A 167 9.14 -4.81 -1.76
C ARG A 167 8.91 -3.78 -2.85
N GLY A 168 8.34 -2.64 -2.49
CA GLY A 168 8.14 -1.50 -3.39
C GLY A 168 6.68 -1.30 -3.80
N GLY A 169 6.34 -0.06 -4.12
CA GLY A 169 4.99 0.38 -4.44
C GLY A 169 4.82 0.82 -5.89
N ARG A 170 3.60 1.29 -6.20
CA ARG A 170 3.28 1.98 -7.46
C ARG A 170 3.63 1.20 -8.74
N GLY A 171 3.62 -0.13 -8.70
CA GLY A 171 3.85 -0.97 -9.88
C GLY A 171 5.26 -0.91 -10.47
N GLN A 172 6.24 -0.33 -9.77
CA GLN A 172 7.63 -0.33 -10.23
C GLN A 172 8.22 -1.74 -10.24
N GLY A 173 8.93 -2.07 -11.33
CA GLY A 173 9.62 -3.35 -11.49
C GLY A 173 8.73 -4.56 -11.75
N ILE A 174 7.42 -4.37 -11.97
CA ILE A 174 6.54 -5.44 -12.46
C ILE A 174 7.01 -5.84 -13.86
N LYS A 175 7.17 -7.14 -14.09
CA LYS A 175 7.51 -7.71 -15.40
C LYS A 175 6.51 -8.80 -15.74
N PHE A 176 6.02 -8.80 -16.97
CA PHE A 176 5.16 -9.86 -17.47
C PHE A 176 6.03 -10.95 -18.09
N GLY A 177 5.63 -12.21 -17.93
CA GLY A 177 6.47 -13.32 -18.38
C GLY A 177 6.60 -13.38 -19.90
N ASP A 178 5.60 -12.93 -20.65
CA ASP A 178 5.63 -12.81 -22.13
C ASP A 178 6.63 -11.75 -22.62
N GLU A 179 6.88 -10.72 -21.82
CA GLU A 179 7.88 -9.68 -22.09
C GLU A 179 9.30 -10.07 -21.66
N LEU A 180 9.46 -11.17 -20.93
CA LEU A 180 10.75 -11.63 -20.44
C LEU A 180 11.41 -12.62 -21.38
N GLU A 181 12.71 -12.41 -21.56
CA GLU A 181 13.58 -13.41 -22.17
C GLU A 181 13.56 -14.70 -21.33
N THR A 182 13.67 -15.84 -22.01
CA THR A 182 13.60 -17.15 -21.33
C THR A 182 14.70 -17.31 -20.27
N SER A 183 15.87 -16.74 -20.51
CA SER A 183 16.99 -16.74 -19.55
C SER A 183 16.69 -15.90 -18.31
N GLU A 184 16.09 -14.72 -18.47
CA GLU A 184 15.68 -13.85 -17.35
C GLU A 184 14.59 -14.51 -16.51
N TRP A 185 13.61 -15.14 -17.17
CA TRP A 185 12.55 -15.88 -16.49
C TRP A 185 13.10 -17.04 -15.67
N LYS A 186 14.00 -17.86 -16.24
CA LYS A 186 14.66 -18.97 -15.53
C LYS A 186 15.43 -18.48 -14.31
N LYS A 187 16.20 -17.39 -14.46
CA LYS A 187 16.91 -16.76 -13.34
C LYS A 187 15.94 -16.35 -12.23
N ALA A 188 14.81 -15.73 -12.58
CA ALA A 188 13.80 -15.33 -11.61
C ALA A 188 13.18 -16.53 -10.88
N LEU A 189 12.95 -17.66 -11.56
CA LEU A 189 12.45 -18.89 -10.94
C LEU A 189 13.47 -19.57 -10.02
N ASP A 190 14.75 -19.55 -10.41
CA ASP A 190 15.84 -20.07 -9.56
C ASP A 190 16.00 -19.20 -8.31
N ASP A 191 15.96 -17.88 -8.47
CA ASP A 191 15.98 -16.92 -7.35
C ASP A 191 14.76 -17.09 -6.43
N LEU A 192 13.60 -17.44 -6.97
CA LEU A 192 12.39 -17.74 -6.20
C LEU A 192 12.55 -18.96 -5.29
N GLN A 193 13.53 -19.85 -5.53
CA GLN A 193 13.80 -20.96 -4.62
C GLN A 193 14.52 -20.52 -3.34
N GLN A 194 15.03 -19.28 -3.30
CA GLN A 194 15.82 -18.76 -2.20
C GLN A 194 14.98 -17.79 -1.36
N PRO A 195 14.65 -18.13 -0.08
CA PRO A 195 13.79 -17.27 0.75
C PRO A 195 14.48 -15.99 1.23
N GLY A 196 15.82 -15.94 1.17
CA GLY A 196 16.63 -14.82 1.67
C GLY A 196 16.39 -13.52 0.91
N LEU A 197 16.08 -12.46 1.66
CA LEU A 197 16.10 -11.08 1.17
C LEU A 197 17.53 -10.56 1.30
N SER A 198 18.03 -9.93 0.24
CA SER A 198 19.35 -9.31 0.21
C SER A 198 19.27 -7.96 -0.48
N SER A 199 20.16 -7.04 -0.13
CA SER A 199 20.25 -5.72 -0.78
C SER A 199 20.88 -5.76 -2.16
N ASP A 200 21.65 -6.80 -2.46
CA ASP A 200 22.34 -7.00 -3.75
C ASP A 200 21.44 -7.64 -4.83
N ARG A 201 20.24 -8.09 -4.45
CA ARG A 201 19.35 -8.86 -5.33
C ARG A 201 17.89 -8.49 -5.12
N THR A 202 17.18 -8.25 -6.23
CA THR A 202 15.73 -8.10 -6.20
C THR A 202 15.06 -9.47 -6.08
N THR A 203 14.45 -9.73 -4.93
CA THR A 203 13.58 -10.90 -4.75
C THR A 203 12.18 -10.62 -5.30
N TYR A 204 11.61 -11.58 -6.02
CA TYR A 204 10.28 -11.46 -6.65
C TYR A 204 9.23 -12.38 -6.00
N VAL A 205 7.96 -12.05 -6.17
CA VAL A 205 6.82 -12.99 -6.06
C VAL A 205 6.28 -13.28 -7.46
N VAL A 206 5.66 -14.44 -7.65
CA VAL A 206 4.99 -14.81 -8.91
C VAL A 206 3.47 -14.82 -8.69
N GLN A 207 2.73 -14.27 -9.65
CA GLN A 207 1.27 -14.35 -9.72
C GLN A 207 0.84 -14.70 -11.14
N ARG A 208 -0.39 -15.21 -11.31
CA ARG A 208 -1.01 -15.26 -12.65
C ARG A 208 -1.35 -13.85 -13.13
N VAL A 209 -1.31 -13.65 -14.45
CA VAL A 209 -1.87 -12.44 -15.06
C VAL A 209 -3.38 -12.42 -14.78
N VAL A 210 -3.82 -11.38 -14.06
CA VAL A 210 -5.26 -11.12 -13.90
C VAL A 210 -5.71 -10.34 -15.12
N LYS A 211 -6.69 -10.87 -15.86
CA LYS A 211 -7.36 -10.16 -16.94
C LYS A 211 -8.47 -9.28 -16.34
N GLN A 212 -8.31 -7.97 -16.40
CA GLN A 212 -9.33 -7.03 -15.95
C GLN A 212 -10.48 -7.01 -16.97
N ALA A 213 -11.69 -6.72 -16.49
CA ALA A 213 -12.82 -6.46 -17.38
C ALA A 213 -12.55 -5.20 -18.22
N GLU A 214 -12.89 -5.27 -19.49
CA GLU A 214 -12.82 -4.16 -20.42
C GLU A 214 -14.21 -3.54 -20.58
N GLU A 215 -14.24 -2.22 -20.65
CA GLU A 215 -15.46 -1.42 -20.83
C GLU A 215 -15.15 -0.14 -21.59
N ASP A 216 -16.13 0.37 -22.32
CA ASP A 216 -16.01 1.63 -23.04
C ASP A 216 -16.18 2.80 -22.07
N LEU A 217 -15.14 3.63 -21.96
CA LEU A 217 -15.12 4.82 -21.12
C LEU A 217 -14.86 6.07 -21.96
N PHE A 218 -15.71 7.08 -21.79
CA PHE A 218 -15.39 8.43 -22.23
C PHE A 218 -14.31 9.01 -21.31
N LEU A 219 -13.13 9.29 -21.86
CA LEU A 219 -11.99 9.78 -21.07
C LEU A 219 -12.00 11.30 -20.98
N ASP A 220 -12.04 11.98 -22.13
CA ASP A 220 -12.17 13.43 -22.26
C ASP A 220 -12.56 13.81 -23.71
N GLU A 221 -12.73 15.10 -23.98
CA GLU A 221 -13.14 15.62 -25.30
C GLU A 221 -12.10 15.37 -26.41
N GLU A 222 -10.81 15.26 -26.07
CA GLU A 222 -9.74 15.05 -27.05
C GLU A 222 -9.63 13.57 -27.43
N ILE A 223 -9.75 12.69 -26.45
CA ILE A 223 -9.53 11.24 -26.60
C ILE A 223 -10.84 10.50 -26.91
N GLY A 224 -11.97 11.02 -26.43
CA GLY A 224 -13.29 10.44 -26.61
C GLY A 224 -13.48 9.12 -25.87
N VAL A 225 -14.34 8.27 -26.42
CA VAL A 225 -14.64 6.94 -25.88
C VAL A 225 -13.55 5.95 -26.26
N GLN A 226 -13.02 5.23 -25.28
CA GLN A 226 -11.99 4.21 -25.45
C GLN A 226 -12.34 2.95 -24.68
N SER A 227 -11.96 1.78 -25.22
CA SER A 227 -11.96 0.55 -24.44
C SER A 227 -10.88 0.60 -23.38
N CYS A 228 -11.31 0.47 -22.12
CA CYS A 228 -10.49 0.69 -20.94
C CYS A 228 -10.64 -0.44 -19.92
N GLN A 229 -9.62 -0.59 -19.09
CA GLN A 229 -9.63 -1.42 -17.89
C GLN A 229 -9.53 -0.53 -16.66
N ARG A 230 -10.20 -0.93 -15.57
CA ARG A 230 -10.19 -0.20 -14.31
C ARG A 230 -9.65 -1.01 -13.14
N VAL A 231 -8.96 -0.29 -12.27
CA VAL A 231 -8.61 -0.77 -10.92
C VAL A 231 -8.87 0.33 -9.92
N GLY A 232 -9.36 -0.04 -8.74
CA GLY A 232 -9.66 0.94 -7.70
C GLY A 232 -9.37 0.42 -6.31
N THR A 233 -9.47 1.35 -5.37
CA THR A 233 -9.44 1.05 -3.95
C THR A 233 -10.81 1.30 -3.33
N TYR A 234 -11.02 0.76 -2.14
CA TYR A 234 -12.10 1.16 -1.25
C TYR A 234 -11.51 1.54 0.11
N TYR A 235 -12.30 2.23 0.92
CA TYR A 235 -11.94 2.56 2.29
C TYR A 235 -12.71 1.68 3.26
N SER A 236 -12.02 1.21 4.29
CA SER A 236 -12.61 0.53 5.43
C SER A 236 -12.05 1.08 6.73
N VAL A 237 -12.90 1.18 7.75
CA VAL A 237 -12.54 1.58 9.11
C VAL A 237 -13.21 0.62 10.08
N GLY A 238 -12.45 0.07 11.02
CA GLY A 238 -12.96 -0.91 11.98
C GLY A 238 -13.49 -2.20 11.35
N GLY A 239 -13.09 -2.53 10.12
CA GLY A 239 -13.60 -3.69 9.36
C GLY A 239 -14.84 -3.40 8.53
N GLU A 240 -15.43 -2.20 8.64
CA GLU A 240 -16.64 -1.82 7.91
C GLU A 240 -16.30 -1.09 6.60
N PHE A 241 -17.09 -1.31 5.56
CA PHE A 241 -16.95 -0.61 4.28
C PHE A 241 -17.46 0.83 4.40
N LEU A 242 -16.63 1.81 4.02
CA LEU A 242 -17.01 3.23 4.06
C LEU A 242 -17.30 3.85 2.69
N GLY A 243 -16.82 3.24 1.61
CA GLY A 243 -16.98 3.78 0.28
C GLY A 243 -15.82 3.48 -0.65
N LEU A 244 -15.99 3.82 -1.92
CA LEU A 244 -14.96 3.68 -2.94
C LEU A 244 -13.90 4.77 -2.76
N GLY A 245 -12.65 4.37 -2.94
CA GLY A 245 -11.49 5.25 -2.93
C GLY A 245 -11.11 5.71 -4.33
N ALA A 246 -9.80 5.88 -4.57
CA ALA A 246 -9.33 6.29 -5.88
C ALA A 246 -9.47 5.14 -6.88
N TRP A 247 -10.18 5.40 -7.98
CA TRP A 247 -10.25 4.52 -9.14
C TRP A 247 -9.40 5.08 -10.26
N ARG A 248 -8.86 4.18 -11.07
CA ARG A 248 -8.01 4.54 -12.19
C ARG A 248 -8.40 3.70 -13.40
N ALA A 249 -8.40 4.33 -14.56
CA ALA A 249 -8.60 3.69 -15.85
C ALA A 249 -7.29 3.73 -16.64
N ILE A 250 -7.06 2.69 -17.44
CA ILE A 250 -6.07 2.66 -18.51
C ILE A 250 -6.74 2.15 -19.77
N LEU A 251 -6.17 2.48 -20.93
CA LEU A 251 -6.58 1.87 -22.19
C LEU A 251 -6.35 0.36 -22.12
N ALA A 252 -7.25 -0.44 -22.69
CA ALA A 252 -7.18 -1.91 -22.60
C ALA A 252 -5.87 -2.52 -23.14
N ARG A 253 -5.18 -1.81 -24.05
CA ARG A 253 -3.86 -2.18 -24.58
C ARG A 253 -2.70 -2.00 -23.59
N GLU A 254 -2.91 -1.23 -22.52
CA GLU A 254 -1.92 -0.99 -21.48
C GLU A 254 -2.09 -2.04 -20.37
N ARG A 255 -1.00 -2.45 -19.73
CA ARG A 255 -1.03 -3.56 -18.75
C ARG A 255 -0.77 -3.13 -17.30
N VAL A 256 -0.18 -1.96 -17.11
CA VAL A 256 0.16 -1.44 -15.78
C VAL A 256 -0.59 -0.15 -15.49
N CYS A 257 -1.63 -0.24 -14.66
CA CYS A 257 -2.38 0.91 -14.19
C CYS A 257 -1.58 1.67 -13.12
N ASN A 258 -0.72 2.58 -13.55
CA ASN A 258 0.08 3.45 -12.69
C ASN A 258 0.03 4.90 -13.20
N MET A 259 -0.39 5.81 -12.31
CA MET A 259 -0.47 7.25 -12.62
C MET A 259 0.89 7.85 -12.96
N ALA A 260 1.97 7.32 -12.39
CA ALA A 260 3.31 7.85 -12.61
C ALA A 260 3.82 7.69 -14.06
N PHE A 261 3.20 6.80 -14.85
CA PHE A 261 3.56 6.63 -16.26
C PHE A 261 2.81 7.57 -17.20
N GLY A 262 1.91 8.43 -16.68
CA GLY A 262 1.14 9.38 -17.49
C GLY A 262 0.10 8.72 -18.41
N LYS A 263 -0.10 7.41 -18.31
CA LYS A 263 -1.00 6.61 -19.16
C LYS A 263 -2.28 6.16 -18.47
N ALA A 264 -2.62 6.79 -17.35
CA ALA A 264 -3.76 6.42 -16.54
C ALA A 264 -4.60 7.64 -16.19
N TRP A 265 -5.92 7.47 -16.24
CA TRP A 265 -6.90 8.48 -15.86
C TRP A 265 -7.33 8.20 -14.43
N LYS A 266 -7.37 9.25 -13.60
CA LYS A 266 -7.93 9.13 -12.25
C LYS A 266 -9.42 9.41 -12.32
N MET A 267 -10.22 8.45 -11.88
CA MET A 267 -11.66 8.61 -11.76
C MET A 267 -11.97 9.13 -10.36
N GLY A 268 -12.60 10.30 -10.30
CA GLY A 268 -13.13 10.83 -9.05
C GLY A 268 -14.41 10.09 -8.66
N SER A 269 -14.57 9.77 -7.38
CA SER A 269 -15.89 9.41 -6.85
C SER A 269 -16.78 10.65 -6.90
N VAL A 270 -17.78 10.67 -7.78
CA VAL A 270 -18.84 11.68 -7.73
C VAL A 270 -19.73 11.28 -6.56
N LEU A 271 -19.52 11.91 -5.40
CA LEU A 271 -20.51 11.88 -4.34
C LEU A 271 -21.63 12.82 -4.80
N MET A 272 -22.71 12.24 -5.33
CA MET A 272 -23.95 12.97 -5.53
C MET A 272 -24.42 13.39 -4.14
N SER A 273 -24.31 14.67 -3.80
CA SER A 273 -25.00 15.22 -2.65
C SER A 273 -26.49 15.22 -3.01
N HIS A 274 -27.25 14.32 -2.40
CA HIS A 274 -28.69 14.54 -2.33
C HIS A 274 -28.90 15.69 -1.34
N GLU A 275 -29.26 16.86 -1.87
CA GLU A 275 -29.90 17.93 -1.09
C GLU A 275 -31.28 17.49 -0.61
#